data_AF-A0A4S4A3I4-F1
#
_entry.id   AF-A0A4S4A3I4-F1
#
_cell.length_a   1.000
_cell.length_b   1.000
_cell.length_c   1.000
_cell.angle_alpha   90.00
_cell.angle_beta   90.00
_cell.angle_gamma   90.00
#
_symmetry.space_group_name_H-M   'P 1'
#
loop_
_entity.id
_entity.type
_entity.pdbx_description
1 polymer ?
#
loop_
_entity_poly.entity_id
_entity_poly.type
_entity_poly.pdbx_seq_one_letter_code
_entity_poly.pdbx_strand_id
1 'polypeptide(L)'
;MERIEKALKNLVDELEGKGYDTKAFQTNACYSETLEKSVKQYLYDSLLGLEDGLKEELRLATYLKFEGDDKESICGCMFVKYEPGIIGKFEIYGMNLVYRNAGIWIRNVELKNLTTATLPTCEEVIQKVENPRNIKSKRFKF
;
A
#
# COMPACT_ATOMS: atom_id res chain seq x y z
N MET A 1 -7.89 12.75 -17.91
CA MET A 1 -8.56 11.65 -17.18
C MET A 1 -8.21 10.29 -17.75
N GLU A 2 -8.45 10.03 -19.04
CA GLU A 2 -8.19 8.71 -19.66
C GLU A 2 -6.79 8.12 -19.39
N ARG A 3 -5.72 8.94 -19.41
CA ARG A 3 -4.36 8.49 -19.09
C ARG A 3 -4.17 8.05 -17.63
N ILE A 4 -4.77 8.79 -16.70
CA ILE A 4 -4.72 8.49 -15.26
C ILE A 4 -5.50 7.20 -14.99
N GLU A 5 -6.67 7.04 -15.60
CA GLU A 5 -7.49 5.83 -15.48
C GLU A 5 -6.75 4.60 -16.01
N LYS A 6 -6.06 4.72 -17.16
CA LYS A 6 -5.22 3.64 -17.68
C LYS A 6 -4.05 3.30 -16.75
N ALA A 7 -3.36 4.31 -16.22
CA ALA A 7 -2.27 4.10 -15.28
C ALA A 7 -2.75 3.44 -13.97
N LEU A 8 -3.92 3.83 -13.48
CA LEU A 8 -4.54 3.26 -12.29
C LEU A 8 -4.95 1.80 -12.52
N LYS A 9 -5.54 1.49 -13.67
CA LYS A 9 -5.88 0.11 -14.04
C LYS A 9 -4.64 -0.79 -14.07
N ASN A 10 -3.54 -0.32 -14.66
CA ASN A 10 -2.29 -1.08 -14.66
C ASN A 10 -1.77 -1.35 -13.24
N LEU A 11 -1.88 -0.39 -12.32
CA LEU A 11 -1.50 -0.58 -10.92
C LEU A 11 -2.38 -1.64 -10.25
N VAL A 12 -3.69 -1.61 -10.49
CA VAL A 12 -4.64 -2.62 -9.98
C VAL A 12 -4.25 -4.01 -10.50
N ASP A 13 -4.05 -4.16 -11.82
CA ASP A 13 -3.68 -5.43 -12.45
C ASP A 13 -2.34 -5.96 -11.90
N GLU A 14 -1.35 -5.09 -11.69
CA GLU A 14 -0.05 -5.46 -11.10
C GLU A 14 -0.17 -5.93 -9.64
N LEU A 15 -1.03 -5.29 -8.84
CA LEU A 15 -1.29 -5.67 -7.45
C LEU A 15 -2.07 -6.98 -7.34
N GLU A 16 -3.11 -7.16 -8.17
CA GLU A 16 -3.87 -8.42 -8.25
C GLU A 16 -2.97 -9.58 -8.69
N GLY A 17 -2.11 -9.35 -9.69
CA GLY A 17 -1.13 -10.34 -10.15
C GLY A 17 -0.11 -10.74 -9.07
N LYS A 18 0.11 -9.89 -8.06
CA LYS A 18 0.95 -10.16 -6.88
C LYS A 18 0.18 -10.69 -5.67
N GLY A 19 -1.14 -10.89 -5.81
CA GLY A 19 -2.00 -11.48 -4.78
C GLY A 19 -2.49 -10.49 -3.71
N TYR A 20 -2.45 -9.18 -3.95
CA TYR A 20 -3.02 -8.19 -3.04
C TYR A 20 -4.54 -8.05 -3.26
N ASP A 21 -5.30 -7.87 -2.18
CA ASP A 21 -6.74 -7.60 -2.28
C ASP A 21 -7.01 -6.13 -2.61
N THR A 22 -7.26 -5.85 -3.89
CA THR A 22 -7.54 -4.53 -4.45
C THR A 22 -8.93 -3.98 -4.09
N LYS A 23 -9.80 -4.77 -3.47
CA LYS A 23 -11.17 -4.35 -3.11
C LYS A 23 -11.24 -3.65 -1.76
N ALA A 24 -10.23 -3.81 -0.91
CA ALA A 24 -10.24 -3.37 0.49
C ALA A 24 -9.21 -2.27 0.80
N PHE A 25 -8.69 -1.56 -0.21
CA PHE A 25 -7.72 -0.48 0.01
C PHE A 25 -8.37 0.82 0.49
N GLN A 26 -7.67 1.51 1.39
CA GLN A 26 -7.99 2.85 1.87
C GLN A 26 -6.90 3.83 1.44
N THR A 27 -7.31 4.98 0.92
CA THR A 27 -6.43 6.12 0.62
C THR A 27 -6.19 6.99 1.86
N ASN A 28 -5.37 8.06 1.76
CA ASN A 28 -5.13 9.02 2.86
C ASN A 28 -6.42 9.60 3.45
N ALA A 29 -7.43 9.81 2.60
CA ALA A 29 -8.75 10.32 2.99
C ALA A 29 -9.70 9.23 3.54
N CYS A 30 -9.21 8.00 3.75
CA CYS A 30 -9.98 6.84 4.23
C CYS A 30 -11.21 6.49 3.38
N TYR A 31 -11.23 6.82 2.08
CA TYR A 31 -12.32 6.40 1.20
C TYR A 31 -12.38 4.87 1.13
N SER A 32 -13.45 4.29 1.69
CA SER A 32 -13.62 2.86 1.93
C SER A 32 -14.23 2.10 0.75
N GLU A 33 -13.77 2.37 -0.46
CA GLU A 33 -14.22 1.70 -1.68
C GLU A 33 -13.10 0.87 -2.33
N THR A 34 -13.34 0.30 -3.52
CA THR A 34 -12.30 -0.38 -4.29
C THR A 34 -11.12 0.57 -4.58
N LEU A 35 -9.91 0.02 -4.72
CA LEU A 35 -8.70 0.82 -4.98
C LEU A 35 -8.90 1.80 -6.15
N GLU A 36 -9.51 1.34 -7.24
CA GLU A 36 -9.78 2.18 -8.42
C GLU A 36 -10.68 3.37 -8.09
N LYS A 37 -11.79 3.14 -7.37
CA LYS A 37 -12.72 4.23 -7.00
C LYS A 37 -12.12 5.17 -5.98
N SER A 38 -11.47 4.61 -4.95
CA SER A 38 -10.85 5.36 -3.86
C SER A 38 -9.75 6.30 -4.39
N VAL A 39 -8.87 5.79 -5.27
CA VAL A 39 -7.82 6.61 -5.89
C VAL A 39 -8.40 7.58 -6.91
N LYS A 40 -9.39 7.18 -7.73
CA LYS A 40 -10.03 8.09 -8.68
C LYS A 40 -10.70 9.27 -7.97
N GLN A 41 -11.44 9.03 -6.89
CA GLN A 41 -12.07 10.06 -6.08
C GLN A 41 -11.02 11.00 -5.48
N TYR A 42 -9.98 10.46 -4.84
CA TYR A 42 -8.88 11.25 -4.28
C TYR A 42 -8.22 12.15 -5.33
N LEU A 43 -8.03 11.66 -6.56
CA LEU A 43 -7.46 12.45 -7.66
C LEU A 43 -8.39 13.55 -8.16
N TYR A 44 -9.70 13.31 -8.21
CA TYR A 44 -10.67 14.35 -8.53
C TYR A 44 -10.66 15.46 -7.47
N ASP A 45 -10.68 15.08 -6.20
CA ASP A 45 -10.68 16.04 -5.09
C ASP A 45 -9.37 16.83 -5.03
N SER A 46 -8.25 16.20 -5.41
CA SER A 46 -6.95 16.87 -5.61
C SER A 46 -7.01 17.95 -6.69
N LEU A 47 -7.67 17.68 -7.81
CA LEU A 47 -7.82 18.64 -8.91
C LEU A 47 -8.72 19.81 -8.54
N LEU A 48 -9.69 19.57 -7.65
CA LEU A 48 -10.58 20.58 -7.10
C LEU A 48 -9.94 21.38 -5.96
N GLY A 49 -8.73 21.02 -5.53
CA GLY A 49 -8.01 21.65 -4.42
C GLY A 49 -8.61 21.33 -3.04
N LEU A 50 -9.42 20.27 -2.95
CA LEU A 50 -10.03 19.79 -1.70
C LEU A 50 -9.09 18.85 -0.94
N GLU A 51 -8.14 18.24 -1.63
CA GLU A 51 -7.07 17.42 -1.08
C GLU A 51 -5.73 17.95 -1.59
N ASP A 52 -4.68 17.89 -0.76
CA ASP A 52 -3.32 18.28 -1.19
C ASP A 52 -2.77 17.35 -2.29
N GLY A 53 -3.41 16.19 -2.43
CA GLY A 53 -3.40 15.41 -3.65
C GLY A 53 -2.06 14.82 -4.04
N LEU A 54 -1.85 14.64 -5.35
CA LEU A 54 -0.61 14.11 -5.96
C LEU A 54 0.68 14.89 -5.61
N LYS A 55 0.57 16.05 -4.96
CA LYS A 55 1.72 16.80 -4.46
C LYS A 55 2.30 16.16 -3.20
N GLU A 56 1.48 15.44 -2.45
CA GLU A 56 1.88 14.63 -1.31
C GLU A 56 1.93 13.14 -1.65
N GLU A 57 2.50 12.35 -0.74
CA GLU A 57 2.60 10.90 -0.83
C GLU A 57 1.20 10.26 -0.78
N LEU A 58 0.80 9.57 -1.86
CA LEU A 58 -0.40 8.73 -1.87
C LEU A 58 -0.12 7.46 -1.09
N ARG A 59 -0.89 7.22 -0.03
CA ARG A 59 -0.82 6.03 0.80
C ARG A 59 -1.99 5.12 0.46
N LEU A 60 -1.69 3.84 0.28
CA LEU A 60 -2.66 2.79 0.05
C LEU A 60 -2.55 1.79 1.19
N ALA A 61 -3.50 1.82 2.12
CA ALA A 61 -3.55 0.90 3.27
C ALA A 61 -4.51 -0.25 2.99
N THR A 62 -4.15 -1.48 3.36
CA THR A 62 -5.01 -2.66 3.27
C THR A 62 -4.64 -3.70 4.33
N TYR A 63 -5.55 -4.61 4.63
CA TYR A 63 -5.25 -5.81 5.40
C TYR A 63 -4.67 -6.89 4.48
N LEU A 64 -3.46 -7.35 4.78
CA LEU A 64 -2.86 -8.53 4.14
C LEU A 64 -3.33 -9.82 4.83
N LYS A 65 -3.63 -9.72 6.13
CA LYS A 65 -4.24 -10.77 6.94
C LYS A 65 -5.11 -10.11 8.01
N PHE A 66 -6.36 -10.53 8.12
CA PHE A 66 -7.27 -10.10 9.18
C PHE A 66 -8.25 -11.23 9.47
N GLU A 67 -8.23 -11.74 10.70
CA GLU A 67 -9.10 -12.84 11.13
C GLU A 67 -10.11 -12.42 12.21
N GLY A 68 -10.16 -11.13 12.53
CA GLY A 68 -10.92 -10.55 13.64
C GLY A 68 -10.05 -9.65 14.52
N ASP A 69 -10.69 -8.76 15.28
CA ASP A 69 -10.01 -7.79 16.14
C ASP A 69 -9.28 -8.43 17.32
N ASP A 70 -9.76 -9.59 17.76
CA ASP A 70 -9.20 -10.41 18.83
C ASP A 70 -8.09 -11.37 18.36
N LYS A 71 -7.73 -11.31 17.07
CA LYS A 71 -6.73 -12.18 16.45
C LYS A 71 -5.56 -11.41 15.86
N GLU A 72 -4.65 -12.15 15.26
CA GLU A 72 -3.53 -11.59 14.53
C GLU A 72 -4.00 -10.86 13.27
N SER A 73 -3.38 -9.73 13.00
CA SER A 73 -3.58 -9.00 11.75
C SER A 73 -2.27 -8.43 11.22
N ILE A 74 -2.20 -8.34 9.90
CA ILE A 74 -1.09 -7.71 9.18
C ILE A 74 -1.71 -6.64 8.29
N CYS A 75 -1.37 -5.39 8.56
CA CYS A 75 -1.75 -4.26 7.73
C CYS A 75 -0.54 -3.87 6.85
N GLY A 76 -0.79 -3.64 5.57
CA GLY A 76 0.19 -3.08 4.65
C GLY A 76 -0.19 -1.67 4.26
N CYS A 77 0.75 -0.75 4.29
CA CYS A 77 0.61 0.62 3.80
C CYS A 77 1.66 0.85 2.72
N MET A 78 1.24 0.98 1.46
CA MET A 78 2.11 1.24 0.32
C MET A 78 2.21 2.74 0.08
N PHE A 79 3.41 3.20 -0.24
CA PHE A 79 3.70 4.59 -0.59
C PHE A 79 3.85 4.71 -2.10
N VAL A 80 2.97 5.51 -2.69
CA VAL A 80 2.78 5.61 -4.13
C VAL A 80 3.00 7.05 -4.57
N LYS A 81 3.71 7.22 -5.69
CA LYS A 81 3.80 8.48 -6.41
C LYS A 81 3.16 8.34 -7.79
N TYR A 82 2.53 9.40 -8.27
CA TYR A 82 2.14 9.49 -9.67
C TYR A 82 3.16 10.31 -10.44
N GLU A 83 3.67 9.76 -11.54
CA GLU A 83 4.55 10.46 -12.47
C GLU A 83 3.74 10.87 -13.71
N PRO A 84 3.40 12.16 -13.87
CA PRO A 84 2.50 12.65 -14.91
C PRO A 84 3.13 12.75 -16.31
N GLY A 85 4.25 12.03 -16.57
CA GLY A 85 4.95 12.04 -17.85
C GLY A 85 4.08 11.59 -19.03
N ILE A 86 4.69 11.40 -20.21
CA ILE A 86 3.97 11.17 -21.49
C ILE A 86 2.89 10.07 -21.40
N ILE A 87 3.16 9.00 -20.64
CA ILE A 87 2.27 7.85 -20.47
C ILE A 87 1.46 7.93 -19.16
N GLY A 88 1.96 8.62 -18.13
CA GLY A 88 1.43 8.56 -16.77
C GLY A 88 1.72 7.22 -16.09
N LYS A 89 2.27 7.22 -14.87
CA LYS A 89 2.56 5.97 -14.14
C LYS A 89 2.37 6.15 -12.63
N PHE A 90 1.80 5.14 -11.96
CA PHE A 90 1.88 5.01 -10.51
C PHE A 90 3.06 4.13 -10.14
N GLU A 91 3.92 4.63 -9.26
CA GLU A 91 5.10 3.92 -8.80
C GLU A 91 5.05 3.73 -7.29
N ILE A 92 5.15 2.48 -6.85
CA ILE A 92 5.32 2.15 -5.43
C ILE A 92 6.81 2.25 -5.09
N TYR A 93 7.16 3.12 -4.17
CA TYR A 93 8.57 3.30 -3.75
C TYR A 93 8.88 2.74 -2.36
N GLY A 94 7.84 2.40 -1.60
CA GLY A 94 8.00 1.78 -0.29
C GLY A 94 6.71 1.15 0.22
N MET A 95 6.87 0.37 1.28
CA MET A 95 5.76 -0.27 1.97
C MET A 95 6.09 -0.41 3.45
N ASN A 96 5.16 -0.04 4.31
CA ASN A 96 5.25 -0.26 5.75
C ASN A 96 4.25 -1.33 6.17
N LEU A 97 4.70 -2.26 7.00
CA LEU A 97 3.94 -3.43 7.41
C LEU A 97 3.79 -3.39 8.91
N VAL A 98 2.58 -3.58 9.38
CA VAL A 98 2.25 -3.56 10.81
C VAL A 98 1.64 -4.88 11.19
N TYR A 99 2.29 -5.60 12.09
CA TYR A 99 1.74 -6.81 12.70
C TYR A 99 1.16 -6.49 14.06
N ARG A 100 -0.10 -6.89 14.24
CA ARG A 100 -0.83 -6.79 15.50
C ARG A 100 -1.29 -8.16 15.94
N ASN A 101 -1.43 -8.32 17.25
CA ASN A 101 -2.06 -9.49 17.85
C ASN A 101 -3.10 -9.01 18.86
N ALA A 102 -4.37 -9.37 18.67
CA ALA A 102 -5.51 -8.91 19.46
C ALA A 102 -5.54 -7.38 19.61
N GLY A 103 -5.37 -6.67 18.49
CA GLY A 103 -5.31 -5.20 18.44
C GLY A 103 -4.01 -4.56 18.95
N ILE A 104 -3.14 -5.30 19.65
CA ILE A 104 -1.88 -4.77 20.19
C ILE A 104 -0.83 -4.70 19.08
N TRP A 105 -0.20 -3.54 18.92
CA TRP A 105 0.94 -3.37 18.02
C TRP A 105 2.16 -4.14 18.51
N ILE A 106 2.62 -5.12 17.72
CA ILE A 106 3.75 -5.98 18.11
C ILE A 106 5.03 -5.55 17.40
N ARG A 107 4.97 -5.25 16.10
CA ARG A 107 6.14 -4.84 15.30
C ARG A 107 5.75 -4.13 14.01
N ASN A 108 6.73 -3.42 13.45
CA ASN A 108 6.70 -2.90 12.09
C ASN A 108 7.87 -3.41 11.24
N VAL A 109 7.63 -3.58 9.94
CA VAL A 109 8.66 -3.88 8.94
C VAL A 109 8.53 -2.87 7.81
N GLU A 110 9.62 -2.16 7.52
CA GLU A 110 9.67 -1.18 6.45
C GLU A 110 10.44 -1.73 5.25
N LEU A 111 9.83 -1.64 4.07
CA LEU A 111 10.43 -1.96 2.78
C LEU A 111 10.65 -0.65 2.02
N LYS A 112 11.91 -0.35 1.68
CA LYS A 112 12.34 0.86 0.96
C LYS A 112 12.89 0.52 -0.42
N ASN A 113 13.03 1.55 -1.26
CA ASN A 113 13.63 1.44 -2.59
C ASN A 113 12.92 0.41 -3.47
N LEU A 114 11.59 0.34 -3.33
CA LEU A 114 10.76 -0.50 -4.17
C LEU A 114 10.52 0.20 -5.52
N THR A 115 10.13 -0.61 -6.48
CA THR A 115 9.42 -0.21 -7.68
C THR A 115 8.18 -1.09 -7.77
N THR A 116 7.19 -0.72 -8.56
CA THR A 116 6.00 -1.58 -8.72
C THR A 116 6.39 -2.96 -9.29
N ALA A 117 7.47 -3.01 -10.10
CA ALA A 117 8.05 -4.26 -10.59
C ALA A 117 8.70 -5.09 -9.47
N THR A 118 9.50 -4.48 -8.60
CA THR A 118 10.23 -5.17 -7.51
C THR A 118 9.40 -5.36 -6.23
N LEU A 119 8.14 -4.92 -6.22
CA LEU A 119 7.22 -5.14 -5.11
C LEU A 119 7.11 -6.65 -4.84
N PRO A 120 7.35 -7.13 -3.60
CA PRO A 120 7.18 -8.55 -3.27
C PRO A 120 5.71 -8.97 -3.39
N THR A 121 5.46 -10.27 -3.54
CA THR A 121 4.08 -10.80 -3.52
C THR A 121 3.48 -10.67 -2.13
N CYS A 122 2.14 -10.67 -2.05
CA CYS A 122 1.43 -10.61 -0.77
C CYS A 122 1.88 -11.74 0.18
N GLU A 123 2.08 -12.95 -0.35
CA GLU A 123 2.56 -14.10 0.41
C GLU A 123 3.98 -13.88 0.95
N GLU A 124 4.92 -13.40 0.13
CA GLU A 124 6.29 -13.10 0.56
C GLU A 124 6.32 -12.06 1.68
N VAL A 125 5.46 -11.04 1.59
CA VAL A 125 5.30 -10.01 2.61
C VAL A 125 4.78 -10.60 3.92
N ILE A 126 3.72 -11.41 3.87
CA ILE A 126 3.15 -12.08 5.05
C ILE A 126 4.20 -12.95 5.72
N GLN A 127 4.89 -13.81 4.96
CA GLN A 127 5.94 -14.68 5.48
C GLN A 127 7.07 -13.89 6.15
N LYS A 128 7.49 -12.77 5.53
CA LYS A 128 8.54 -11.89 6.08
C LYS A 128 8.14 -11.26 7.40
N VAL A 129 6.87 -10.91 7.54
CA VAL A 129 6.33 -10.37 8.78
C VAL A 129 6.25 -11.49 9.83
N GLU A 130 5.59 -12.60 9.54
CA GLU A 130 5.34 -13.70 10.48
C GLU A 130 6.63 -14.38 10.99
N ASN A 131 7.62 -14.57 10.12
CA ASN A 131 8.87 -15.27 10.42
C ASN A 131 10.10 -14.33 10.40
N PRO A 132 10.31 -13.50 11.44
CA PRO A 132 11.41 -12.55 11.48
C PRO A 132 12.80 -13.21 11.62
N ARG A 133 12.89 -14.55 11.73
CA ARG A 133 14.18 -15.27 11.85
C ARG A 133 15.05 -15.19 10.60
N ASN A 134 14.54 -14.69 9.48
CA ASN A 134 15.32 -14.29 8.30
C ASN A 134 15.91 -12.86 8.39
N ILE A 135 15.84 -12.21 9.56
CA ILE A 135 16.35 -10.87 9.78
C ILE A 135 17.64 -10.96 10.60
N LYS A 136 18.78 -10.56 10.00
CA LYS A 136 19.91 -10.05 10.78
C LYS A 136 19.43 -8.84 11.56
N SER A 137 18.98 -9.05 12.78
CA SER A 137 18.59 -7.98 13.69
C SER A 137 19.84 -7.17 14.02
N LYS A 138 19.98 -5.98 13.43
CA LYS A 138 20.82 -4.95 14.05
C LYS A 138 20.06 -4.45 15.27
N ARG A 139 20.41 -5.06 16.41
CA ARG A 139 20.02 -4.64 17.74
C ARG A 139 20.52 -3.21 17.93
N PHE A 140 19.63 -2.22 17.93
CA PHE A 140 19.97 -0.89 18.41
C PHE A 140 20.14 -1.00 19.93
N LYS A 141 21.35 -0.75 20.41
CA LYS A 141 21.62 -0.52 21.83
C LYS A 141 21.29 0.94 22.11
N PHE A 142 20.39 1.19 23.06
CA PHE A 142 20.25 2.47 23.72
C PHE A 142 21.45 2.69 24.65
#